data_AF-A0ABD5PBF8-F1
#
_entry.id   AF-A0ABD5PBF8-F1
#
_cell.length_a   1.000
_cell.length_b   1.000
_cell.length_c   1.000
_cell.angle_alpha   90.00
_cell.angle_beta   90.00
_cell.angle_gamma   90.00
#
_symmetry.space_group_name_H-M   'P 1'
#
loop_
_entity.id
_entity.type
_entity.pdbx_description
1 polymer ?
#
loop_
_entity_poly.entity_id
_entity_poly.type
_entity_poly.pdbx_seq_one_letter_code
_entity_poly.pdbx_strand_id
1 'polypeptide(L)' 'MPDTKNGRERKGLNKEAQLEHHLAEREVDTMGAEDDEPDLYEDVEGELLVEPVEGDD' A
#
# COMPACT_ATOMS: atom_id res chain seq x y z
N MET A 1 -23.33 6.53 -9.44
CA MET A 1 -23.50 7.95 -9.06
C MET A 1 -22.50 8.76 -9.87
N PRO A 2 -22.94 9.79 -10.61
CA PRO A 2 -22.07 10.64 -11.40
C PRO A 2 -21.10 11.40 -10.48
N ASP A 3 -19.97 11.84 -11.02
CA ASP A 3 -18.79 12.35 -10.32
C ASP A 3 -19.07 13.66 -9.54
N THR A 4 -19.78 13.55 -8.43
CA THR A 4 -20.05 14.66 -7.51
C THR A 4 -19.00 14.68 -6.40
N LYS A 5 -18.67 15.87 -5.87
CA LYS A 5 -17.80 16.00 -4.68
C LYS A 5 -18.22 15.04 -3.57
N ASN A 6 -19.51 14.99 -3.25
CA ASN A 6 -20.06 14.07 -2.24
C ASN A 6 -19.87 12.58 -2.61
N GLY A 7 -19.92 12.24 -3.91
CA GLY A 7 -19.61 10.90 -4.40
C GLY A 7 -18.13 10.55 -4.24
N ARG A 8 -17.23 11.52 -4.45
CA ARG A 8 -15.78 11.37 -4.29
C ARG A 8 -15.37 11.27 -2.83
N GLU A 9 -15.95 12.09 -1.96
CA GLU A 9 -15.72 12.06 -0.51
C GLU A 9 -16.20 10.75 0.10
N ARG A 10 -17.40 10.29 -0.24
CA ARG A 10 -17.91 8.99 0.22
C ARG A 10 -17.09 7.81 -0.28
N LYS A 11 -16.53 7.88 -1.50
CA LYS A 11 -15.56 6.89 -2.00
C LYS A 11 -14.23 6.95 -1.25
N GLY A 12 -13.78 8.16 -0.91
CA GLY A 12 -12.55 8.39 -0.14
C GLY A 12 -12.66 7.94 1.31
N LEU A 13 -13.80 8.15 1.97
CA LEU A 13 -14.05 7.72 3.35
C LEU A 13 -14.04 6.19 3.50
N ASN A 14 -14.51 5.47 2.47
CA ASN A 14 -14.45 4.01 2.45
C ASN A 14 -13.14 3.46 1.87
N LYS A 15 -12.13 4.31 1.63
CA LYS A 15 -10.88 3.84 1.02
C LYS A 15 -10.11 2.93 1.97
N GLU A 16 -10.13 3.21 3.26
CA GLU A 16 -9.52 2.37 4.29
C GLU A 16 -10.13 0.95 4.29
N ALA A 17 -11.46 0.86 4.41
CA ALA A 17 -12.18 -0.41 4.33
C ALA A 17 -11.98 -1.15 2.99
N GLN A 18 -11.85 -0.43 1.87
CA GLN A 18 -11.54 -1.02 0.57
C GLN A 18 -10.12 -1.61 0.53
N LEU A 19 -9.14 -0.93 1.14
CA LEU A 19 -7.77 -1.40 1.21
C LEU A 19 -7.65 -2.60 2.14
N GLU A 20 -8.31 -2.55 3.30
CA GLU A 20 -8.37 -3.66 4.26
C GLU A 20 -8.96 -4.92 3.61
N HIS A 21 -10.08 -4.77 2.89
CA HIS A 21 -10.69 -5.87 2.13
C HIS A 21 -9.72 -6.46 1.09
N HIS A 22 -9.04 -5.60 0.33
CA HIS A 22 -8.11 -6.04 -0.69
C HIS A 22 -6.89 -6.78 -0.11
N LEU A 23 -6.38 -6.33 1.05
CA LEU A 23 -5.32 -7.02 1.77
C LEU A 23 -5.77 -8.38 2.30
N ALA A 24 -6.98 -8.46 2.85
CA ALA A 24 -7.56 -9.71 3.33
C ALA A 24 -7.80 -10.73 2.20
N GLU A 25 -8.30 -10.28 1.04
CA GLU A 25 -8.42 -11.13 -0.16
C GLU A 25 -7.06 -11.67 -0.59
N ARG A 26 -6.06 -10.78 -0.67
CA ARG A 26 -4.69 -11.16 -1.02
C ARG A 26 -4.11 -12.19 -0.04
N GLU A 27 -4.32 -12.00 1.26
CA GLU A 27 -3.85 -12.94 2.29
C GLU A 27 -4.42 -14.34 2.05
N VAL A 28 -5.72 -14.45 1.82
CA VAL A 28 -6.40 -15.73 1.53
C VAL A 28 -5.85 -16.37 0.24
N ASP A 29 -5.69 -15.59 -0.82
CA ASP A 29 -5.16 -16.06 -2.10
C ASP A 29 -3.72 -16.57 -1.96
N THR A 30 -2.89 -15.90 -1.15
CA THR A 30 -1.49 -16.28 -0.92
C THR A 30 -1.32 -17.45 0.05
N MET A 31 -2.28 -17.68 0.96
CA MET A 31 -2.18 -18.74 1.98
C MET A 31 -2.20 -20.16 1.39
N GLY A 32 -2.65 -20.31 0.14
CA GLY A 32 -2.63 -21.57 -0.62
C GLY A 32 -1.54 -21.67 -1.70
N ALA A 33 -0.73 -20.62 -1.87
CA ALA A 33 0.40 -20.63 -2.79
C ALA A 33 1.64 -21.12 -2.04
N GLU A 34 2.22 -22.24 -2.49
CA GLU A 34 3.54 -22.67 -2.01
C GLU A 34 4.59 -21.68 -2.55
N ASP A 35 5.02 -20.74 -1.70
CA ASP A 35 6.31 -20.03 -1.78
C ASP A 35 6.55 -19.07 -2.97
N ASP A 36 5.49 -18.53 -3.60
CA ASP A 36 5.64 -17.33 -4.45
C ASP A 36 5.59 -16.07 -3.56
N GLU A 37 6.64 -15.83 -2.78
CA GLU A 37 6.87 -14.48 -2.22
C GLU A 37 6.87 -13.49 -3.40
N PRO A 38 6.01 -12.46 -3.39
CA PRO A 38 6.07 -11.44 -4.42
C PRO A 38 7.46 -10.80 -4.35
N ASP A 39 8.13 -10.64 -5.50
CA ASP A 39 9.38 -9.89 -5.61
C ASP A 39 9.13 -8.44 -5.15
N LEU A 40 9.22 -8.20 -3.84
CA LEU A 40 8.92 -6.93 -3.18
C LEU A 40 9.94 -5.84 -3.55
N TYR A 41 10.90 -6.18 -4.40
CA TYR A 41 12.08 -5.44 -4.79
C TYR A 41 12.25 -5.32 -6.30
N GLU A 42 11.18 -5.33 -7.10
CA GLU A 42 11.27 -4.84 -8.49
C GLU A 42 11.66 -3.35 -8.50
N ASP A 43 12.97 -3.09 -8.59
CA ASP A 43 13.64 -1.83 -8.92
C ASP A 43 12.91 -0.53 -8.50
N VAL A 44 12.68 -0.36 -7.20
CA VAL A 44 12.68 1.00 -6.66
C VAL A 44 14.12 1.48 -6.66
N GLU A 45 14.54 2.18 -7.73
CA GLU A 45 15.66 3.13 -7.73
C GLU A 45 15.35 4.34 -6.81
N GLY A 46 14.84 4.07 -5.60
CA GLY A 46 14.67 5.05 -4.56
C GLY A 46 15.94 5.09 -3.75
N GLU A 47 16.83 6.05 -4.02
CA GLU A 47 17.89 6.37 -3.08
C GLU A 47 17.26 6.63 -1.71
N LEU A 48 17.63 5.82 -0.71
CA LEU A 48 17.21 6.00 0.66
C LEU A 48 17.83 7.32 1.17
N LEU A 49 17.07 8.42 1.10
CA LEU A 49 17.45 9.70 1.69
C LEU A 49 17.35 9.63 3.21
N VAL A 50 18.31 8.96 3.84
CA VAL A 50 18.61 9.15 5.25
C VAL A 50 19.42 10.45 5.33
N GLU A 51 18.85 11.48 5.97
CA GLU A 51 19.65 12.64 6.37
C GLU A 51 20.76 12.17 7.32
N PRO A 52 22.02 12.54 7.08
CA PRO A 52 23.09 12.21 8.02
C PRO A 52 22.74 12.85 9.37
N VAL A 53 22.72 12.04 10.42
CA VAL A 53 22.75 12.56 11.80
C VAL A 53 24.06 13.34 11.93
N GLU A 54 23.98 14.67 11.90
CA GLU A 54 25.09 15.53 12.27
C GLU A 54 25.43 15.23 13.73
N GLY A 55 26.59 14.61 13.94
CA GLY A 55 27.13 14.40 15.27
C GLY A 55 27.56 15.74 15.84
N ASP A 56 26.94 16.12 16.97
CA ASP A 56 27.48 17.14 17.87
C ASP A 56 28.77 16.59 18.50
N ASP A 57 29.93 17.11 18.08
CA ASP A 57 31.17 17.16 18.86
C ASP A 57 31.51 18.63 19.19
#